data_AF-A0A1H1L9R6-F1
#
_entry.id   AF-A0A1H1L9R6-F1
#
_cell.length_a   1.000
_cell.length_b   1.000
_cell.length_c   1.000
_cell.angle_alpha   90.00
_cell.angle_beta   90.00
_cell.angle_gamma   90.00
#
_symmetry.space_group_name_H-M   'P 1'
#
loop_
_entity.id
_entity.type
_entity.pdbx_description
1 polymer ?
#
loop_
_entity_poly.entity_id
_entity_poly.type
_entity_poly.pdbx_seq_one_letter_code
_entity_poly.pdbx_strand_id
1 'polypeptide(L)'
;MACTSILLMPGPASAHPLSSTAVLLDVGSHEVIGQVQLPIDRLAIAVDQPGLTTEIAVQPSKIEEFRRYVAEHTAATGTTDGEPWDVAVANGRVQTLDGVDHLVYDLTLRPPDGVVANFRLSYDAIVTRLVSHRVFVSARPASTQAYTAVGLIDWESQDLTVPAAGATADQGFLPAVRLGAHHITEGADHLLFVLMLLLPAPLLARRGRWERTENLRRSSWRVVHVVTAFAVGHSITLALAALGYVHAPTRVVESMIAVSILVAGLHAIKPIVRGGDTWIAAGFGLMHGLAFATLLGQLGLGRGSLVTELLGFNLGIELTQLLVVTLVMPSLMVLSRTSVYPAARTVQAGSGVLLAAAWLAERTTLLRTNPLAPLPDALVAHPLVVVASLALAATIAWAVPGWRVNRMAPADRPTAP
;
A
#
# COMPACT_ATOMS: atom_id res chain seq x y z
N MET A 1 29.27 22.44 6.33
CA MET A 1 28.55 23.71 6.17
C MET A 1 28.04 23.79 4.75
N ALA A 2 26.73 23.62 4.57
CA ALA A 2 25.88 24.09 3.45
C ALA A 2 24.55 23.32 3.57
N CYS A 3 23.72 23.71 4.55
CA CYS A 3 22.34 23.27 4.61
C CYS A 3 21.52 24.27 3.80
N THR A 4 21.12 23.87 2.59
CA THR A 4 20.12 24.60 1.82
C THR A 4 18.75 24.19 2.34
N SER A 5 18.23 24.96 3.28
CA SER A 5 16.89 24.78 3.84
C SER A 5 15.86 25.22 2.80
N ILE A 6 15.26 24.25 2.10
CA ILE A 6 14.02 24.50 1.37
C ILE A 6 12.90 24.53 2.43
N LEU A 7 12.39 25.73 2.70
CA LEU A 7 11.18 25.94 3.49
C LEU A 7 9.97 25.45 2.66
N LEU A 8 9.66 24.17 2.78
CA LEU A 8 8.35 23.65 2.42
C LEU A 8 7.39 23.96 3.57
N MET A 9 6.32 24.70 3.27
CA MET A 9 5.23 24.90 4.22
C MET A 9 4.60 23.53 4.54
N PRO A 10 4.31 23.23 5.82
CA PRO A 10 3.69 21.97 6.19
C PRO A 10 2.24 21.97 5.72
N GLY A 11 1.97 21.28 4.63
CA GLY A 11 0.62 20.80 4.34
C GLY A 11 0.24 19.70 5.34
N PRO A 12 -1.04 19.53 5.69
CA PRO A 12 -1.48 18.34 6.41
C PRO A 12 -1.11 17.11 5.57
N ALA A 13 -0.20 16.28 6.07
CA ALA A 13 0.05 14.96 5.51
C ALA A 13 -1.15 14.09 5.89
N SER A 14 -2.14 14.11 5.03
CA SER A 14 -3.40 13.44 5.26
C SER A 14 -3.24 11.99 4.82
N ALA A 15 -2.88 11.11 5.75
CA ALA A 15 -3.09 9.67 5.55
C ALA A 15 -4.60 9.38 5.73
N HIS A 16 -5.38 9.91 4.78
CA HIS A 16 -6.79 9.62 4.55
C HIS A 16 -6.96 8.11 4.33
N PRO A 17 -8.12 7.52 4.69
CA PRO A 17 -8.50 6.23 4.12
C PRO A 17 -8.33 6.30 2.59
N LEU A 18 -7.77 5.26 1.99
CA LEU A 18 -7.64 5.12 0.53
C LEU A 18 -9.03 4.92 -0.08
N SER A 19 -9.86 5.96 -0.04
CA SER A 19 -11.13 6.01 -0.74
C SER A 19 -10.82 6.03 -2.25
N SER A 20 -11.14 4.95 -2.93
CA SER A 20 -10.90 4.77 -4.36
C SER A 20 -12.19 4.96 -5.15
N THR A 21 -12.09 5.26 -6.44
CA THR A 21 -13.26 5.16 -7.33
C THR A 21 -13.50 3.70 -7.70
N ALA A 22 -14.76 3.29 -7.77
CA ALA A 22 -15.16 2.02 -8.37
C ALA A 22 -15.99 2.26 -9.63
N VAL A 23 -15.66 1.55 -10.72
CA VAL A 23 -16.44 1.47 -11.96
C VAL A 23 -16.94 0.05 -12.10
N LEU A 24 -18.26 -0.13 -12.06
CA LEU A 24 -18.92 -1.42 -12.12
C LEU A 24 -19.69 -1.51 -13.44
N LEU A 25 -19.35 -2.49 -14.28
CA LEU A 25 -19.88 -2.63 -15.64
C LEU A 25 -20.64 -3.94 -15.83
N ASP A 26 -21.87 -3.84 -16.31
CA ASP A 26 -22.69 -4.94 -16.78
C ASP A 26 -22.61 -4.96 -18.31
N VAL A 27 -21.83 -5.90 -18.83
CA VAL A 27 -21.54 -6.02 -20.25
C VAL A 27 -22.67 -6.80 -20.92
N GLY A 28 -23.52 -6.06 -21.66
CA GLY A 28 -24.59 -6.61 -22.49
C GLY A 28 -24.13 -6.86 -23.93
N SER A 29 -25.05 -7.32 -24.78
CA SER A 29 -24.77 -7.57 -26.20
C SER A 29 -24.82 -6.31 -27.08
N HIS A 30 -25.58 -5.30 -26.67
CA HIS A 30 -25.84 -4.08 -27.46
C HIS A 30 -25.43 -2.79 -26.75
N GLU A 31 -25.36 -2.81 -25.42
CA GLU A 31 -24.88 -1.70 -24.61
C GLU A 31 -24.20 -2.23 -23.36
N VAL A 32 -23.37 -1.40 -22.74
CA VAL A 32 -22.79 -1.64 -21.42
C VAL A 32 -23.44 -0.67 -20.46
N ILE A 33 -24.10 -1.18 -19.43
CA ILE A 33 -24.68 -0.37 -18.36
C ILE A 33 -23.84 -0.53 -17.10
N GLY A 34 -23.81 0.46 -16.23
CA GLY A 34 -22.94 0.38 -15.07
C GLY A 34 -23.09 1.54 -14.13
N GLN A 35 -22.14 1.66 -13.22
CA GLN A 35 -22.08 2.76 -12.26
C GLN A 35 -20.64 3.21 -12.05
N VAL A 36 -20.45 4.51 -11.82
CA VAL A 36 -19.21 5.09 -11.32
C VAL A 36 -19.48 5.61 -9.92
N GLN A 37 -18.66 5.17 -8.96
CA GLN A 37 -18.77 5.52 -7.54
C GLN A 37 -17.55 6.36 -7.14
N LEU A 38 -17.75 7.66 -6.94
CA LEU A 38 -16.67 8.62 -6.67
C LEU A 38 -16.68 9.04 -5.19
N PRO A 39 -15.61 8.83 -4.42
CA PRO A 39 -15.53 9.39 -3.07
C PRO A 39 -15.62 10.92 -3.10
N ILE A 40 -16.52 11.50 -2.31
CA ILE A 40 -16.76 12.95 -2.31
C ILE A 40 -15.52 13.72 -1.83
N ASP A 41 -14.80 13.17 -0.86
CA ASP A 41 -13.57 13.76 -0.31
C ASP A 41 -12.44 13.85 -1.34
N ARG A 42 -12.34 12.87 -2.26
CA ARG A 42 -11.37 12.88 -3.36
C ARG A 42 -11.83 13.73 -4.52
N LEU A 43 -13.11 13.68 -4.85
CA LEU A 43 -13.71 14.53 -5.88
C LEU A 43 -13.52 16.01 -5.54
N ALA A 44 -13.69 16.40 -4.27
CA ALA A 44 -13.47 17.75 -3.77
C ALA A 44 -12.07 18.30 -4.13
N ILE A 45 -11.04 17.45 -4.08
CA ILE A 45 -9.67 17.81 -4.44
C ILE A 45 -9.53 17.91 -5.96
N ALA A 46 -10.11 16.95 -6.70
CA ALA A 46 -10.03 16.91 -8.17
C ALA A 46 -10.68 18.13 -8.84
N VAL A 47 -11.77 18.64 -8.26
CA VAL A 47 -12.51 19.81 -8.77
C VAL A 47 -12.12 21.13 -8.09
N ASP A 48 -11.08 21.12 -7.24
CA ASP A 48 -10.60 22.30 -6.48
C ASP A 48 -11.70 22.98 -5.63
N GLN A 49 -12.57 22.17 -5.01
CA GLN A 49 -13.65 22.61 -4.11
C GLN A 49 -13.46 22.00 -2.71
N PRO A 50 -12.51 22.50 -1.88
CA PRO A 50 -12.19 21.91 -0.57
C PRO A 50 -13.33 22.00 0.45
N GLY A 51 -14.36 22.81 0.19
CA GLY A 51 -15.57 22.91 1.00
C GLY A 51 -16.69 21.96 0.57
N LEU A 52 -16.46 21.06 -0.39
CA LEU A 52 -17.47 20.10 -0.83
C LEU A 52 -17.73 19.06 0.27
N THR A 53 -18.89 19.17 0.91
CA THR A 53 -19.40 18.17 1.86
C THR A 53 -20.52 17.35 1.24
N THR A 54 -20.90 16.26 1.90
CA THR A 54 -22.04 15.43 1.51
C THR A 54 -23.32 16.26 1.38
N GLU A 55 -23.59 17.18 2.30
CA GLU A 55 -24.77 18.05 2.28
C GLU A 55 -24.79 19.01 1.07
N ILE A 56 -23.61 19.37 0.56
CA ILE A 56 -23.48 20.18 -0.65
C ILE A 56 -23.60 19.29 -1.89
N ALA A 57 -22.97 18.12 -1.88
CA ALA A 57 -22.96 17.19 -3.00
C ALA A 57 -24.36 16.65 -3.35
N VAL A 58 -25.28 16.55 -2.38
CA VAL A 58 -26.68 16.14 -2.62
C VAL A 58 -27.54 17.20 -3.31
N GLN A 59 -27.07 18.44 -3.45
CA GLN A 59 -27.87 19.50 -4.08
C GLN A 59 -28.06 19.21 -5.58
N PRO A 60 -29.28 19.37 -6.15
CA PRO A 60 -29.53 19.06 -7.56
C PRO A 60 -28.61 19.77 -8.56
N SER A 61 -28.24 21.02 -8.26
CA SER A 61 -27.29 21.79 -9.07
C SER A 61 -25.89 21.18 -9.08
N LYS A 62 -25.42 20.70 -7.92
CA LYS A 62 -24.12 20.03 -7.76
C LYS A 62 -24.11 18.64 -8.39
N ILE A 63 -25.20 17.89 -8.23
CA ILE A 63 -25.38 16.61 -8.92
C ILE A 63 -25.28 16.80 -10.44
N GLU A 64 -25.90 17.83 -11.00
CA GLU A 64 -25.85 18.07 -12.45
C GLU A 64 -24.49 18.63 -12.92
N GLU A 65 -23.84 19.46 -12.11
CA GLU A 65 -22.45 19.92 -12.34
C GLU A 65 -21.48 18.74 -12.41
N PHE A 66 -21.49 17.87 -11.41
CA PHE A 66 -20.58 16.71 -11.36
C PHE A 66 -20.97 15.61 -12.35
N ARG A 67 -22.24 15.52 -12.77
CA ARG A 67 -22.66 14.62 -13.85
C ARG A 67 -21.95 14.97 -15.16
N ARG A 68 -21.92 16.26 -15.50
CA ARG A 68 -21.21 16.77 -16.68
C ARG A 68 -19.71 16.55 -16.58
N TYR A 69 -19.13 16.84 -15.43
CA TYR A 69 -17.72 16.57 -15.16
C TYR A 69 -17.36 15.09 -15.37
N VAL A 70 -18.12 14.15 -14.77
CA VAL A 70 -17.88 12.71 -14.95
C VAL A 70 -18.02 12.28 -16.41
N ALA A 71 -19.00 12.85 -17.14
CA ALA A 71 -19.18 12.57 -18.57
C ALA A 71 -18.00 13.07 -19.43
N GLU A 72 -17.44 14.25 -19.12
CA GLU A 72 -16.26 14.79 -19.82
C GLU A 72 -14.99 13.96 -19.55
N HIS A 73 -14.94 13.30 -18.40
CA HIS A 73 -13.82 12.47 -17.93
C HIS A 73 -14.03 10.96 -18.14
N THR A 74 -15.02 10.57 -18.94
CA THR A 74 -15.29 9.17 -19.27
C THR A 74 -15.46 9.00 -20.76
N ALA A 75 -14.67 8.11 -21.38
CA ALA A 75 -14.81 7.75 -22.77
C ALA A 75 -14.75 6.24 -22.97
N ALA A 76 -15.37 5.75 -24.04
CA ALA A 76 -15.23 4.38 -24.49
C ALA A 76 -14.93 4.36 -25.99
N THR A 77 -14.01 3.49 -26.40
CA THR A 77 -13.62 3.33 -27.81
C THR A 77 -13.50 1.85 -28.15
N GLY A 78 -13.92 1.45 -29.35
CA GLY A 78 -13.75 0.06 -29.79
C GLY A 78 -12.26 -0.26 -29.99
N THR A 79 -11.83 -1.45 -29.57
CA THR A 79 -10.39 -1.80 -29.61
C THR A 79 -9.88 -2.16 -31.00
N THR A 80 -10.78 -2.51 -31.93
CA THR A 80 -10.43 -2.98 -33.29
C THR A 80 -10.60 -1.89 -34.35
N ASP A 81 -11.66 -1.10 -34.23
CA ASP A 81 -12.03 0.00 -35.13
C ASP A 81 -11.53 1.36 -34.65
N GLY A 82 -11.35 1.54 -33.33
CA GLY A 82 -10.96 2.82 -32.72
C GLY A 82 -12.09 3.85 -32.67
N GLU A 83 -13.31 3.46 -33.02
CA GLU A 83 -14.46 4.37 -33.08
C GLU A 83 -14.94 4.75 -31.67
N PRO A 84 -15.25 6.03 -31.42
CA PRO A 84 -15.78 6.48 -30.14
C PRO A 84 -17.22 5.98 -29.93
N TRP A 85 -17.49 5.51 -28.73
CA TRP A 85 -18.81 5.08 -28.29
C TRP A 85 -19.59 6.25 -27.70
N ASP A 86 -20.91 6.20 -27.78
CA ASP A 86 -21.77 7.15 -27.06
C ASP A 86 -21.71 6.84 -25.56
N VAL A 87 -21.42 7.86 -24.75
CA VAL A 87 -21.28 7.76 -23.29
C VAL A 87 -22.31 8.65 -22.62
N ALA A 88 -23.22 8.03 -21.89
CA ALA A 88 -24.24 8.72 -21.11
C ALA A 88 -24.03 8.50 -19.62
N VAL A 89 -24.06 9.60 -18.85
CA VAL A 89 -23.98 9.61 -17.38
C VAL A 89 -25.28 10.21 -16.84
N ALA A 90 -25.96 9.48 -15.95
CA ALA A 90 -27.30 9.81 -15.44
C ALA A 90 -27.48 9.48 -13.95
N ASN A 91 -28.62 9.89 -13.38
CA ASN A 91 -29.10 9.48 -12.04
C ASN A 91 -28.07 9.61 -10.90
N GLY A 92 -27.51 10.81 -10.74
CA GLY A 92 -26.58 11.09 -9.65
C GLY A 92 -27.24 11.01 -8.27
N ARG A 93 -26.58 10.32 -7.34
CA ARG A 93 -27.04 10.15 -5.96
C ARG A 93 -25.85 10.04 -5.02
N VAL A 94 -26.02 10.44 -3.77
CA VAL A 94 -25.02 10.18 -2.72
C VAL A 94 -25.35 8.88 -2.01
N GLN A 95 -24.33 8.04 -1.81
CA GLN A 95 -24.43 6.77 -1.11
C GLN A 95 -23.22 6.59 -0.18
N THR A 96 -23.47 6.24 1.07
CA THR A 96 -22.40 5.88 2.02
C THR A 96 -21.98 4.43 1.79
N LEU A 97 -20.71 4.22 1.47
CA LEU A 97 -20.08 2.91 1.26
C LEU A 97 -18.90 2.79 2.24
N ASP A 98 -18.96 1.81 3.15
CA ASP A 98 -17.99 1.57 4.23
C ASP A 98 -17.59 2.82 5.04
N GLY A 99 -18.57 3.68 5.33
CA GLY A 99 -18.35 4.90 6.10
C GLY A 99 -17.74 6.06 5.32
N VAL A 100 -17.63 5.94 3.99
CA VAL A 100 -17.24 7.02 3.08
C VAL A 100 -18.39 7.36 2.15
N ASP A 101 -18.74 8.64 2.07
CA ASP A 101 -19.79 9.10 1.18
C ASP A 101 -19.29 9.20 -0.25
N HIS A 102 -19.99 8.53 -1.16
CA HIS A 102 -19.70 8.49 -2.58
C HIS A 102 -20.80 9.18 -3.37
N LEU A 103 -20.41 9.91 -4.39
CA LEU A 103 -21.29 10.35 -5.46
C LEU A 103 -21.34 9.25 -6.53
N VAL A 104 -22.51 8.67 -6.73
CA VAL A 104 -22.73 7.54 -7.64
C VAL A 104 -23.53 8.00 -8.84
N TYR A 105 -23.05 7.69 -10.03
CA TYR A 105 -23.75 7.92 -11.30
C TYR A 105 -23.97 6.62 -12.04
N ASP A 106 -25.10 6.51 -12.72
CA ASP A 106 -25.35 5.44 -13.68
C ASP A 106 -24.63 5.79 -15.00
N LEU A 107 -23.94 4.80 -15.55
CA LEU A 107 -23.15 4.89 -16.78
C LEU A 107 -23.81 4.03 -17.86
N THR A 108 -23.87 4.53 -19.09
CA THR A 108 -24.28 3.75 -20.26
C THR A 108 -23.33 4.02 -21.42
N LEU A 109 -22.77 2.96 -21.99
CA LEU A 109 -21.83 3.00 -23.11
C LEU A 109 -22.46 2.27 -24.29
N ARG A 110 -22.55 2.93 -25.46
CA ARG A 110 -23.17 2.37 -26.66
C ARG A 110 -22.23 2.40 -27.86
N PRO A 111 -21.89 1.24 -28.45
CA PRO A 111 -21.12 1.19 -29.67
C PRO A 111 -21.92 1.73 -30.88
N PRO A 112 -21.27 2.39 -31.86
CA PRO A 112 -21.96 2.95 -33.04
C PRO A 112 -22.68 1.92 -33.90
N ASP A 113 -22.16 0.69 -33.97
CA ASP A 113 -22.72 -0.42 -34.74
C ASP A 113 -23.78 -1.23 -33.96
N GLY A 114 -24.02 -0.87 -32.69
CA GLY A 114 -24.97 -1.53 -31.81
C GLY A 114 -24.52 -2.90 -31.30
N VAL A 115 -23.25 -3.30 -31.48
CA VAL A 115 -22.72 -4.59 -31.01
C VAL A 115 -21.54 -4.37 -30.08
N VAL A 116 -21.66 -4.86 -28.85
CA VAL A 116 -20.58 -4.72 -27.85
C VAL A 116 -19.42 -5.66 -28.21
N ALA A 117 -18.32 -5.06 -28.66
CA ALA A 117 -17.02 -5.71 -28.83
C ALA A 117 -16.06 -5.32 -27.69
N ASN A 118 -14.86 -5.92 -27.64
CA ASN A 118 -13.83 -5.50 -26.69
C ASN A 118 -13.57 -4.00 -26.87
N PHE A 119 -13.60 -3.25 -25.78
CA PHE A 119 -13.49 -1.79 -25.82
C PHE A 119 -12.46 -1.29 -24.82
N ARG A 120 -11.93 -0.11 -25.08
CA ARG A 120 -11.07 0.62 -24.16
C ARG A 120 -11.96 1.62 -23.41
N LEU A 121 -12.00 1.48 -22.10
CA LEU A 121 -12.55 2.46 -21.18
C LEU A 121 -11.44 3.45 -20.81
N SER A 122 -11.66 4.72 -21.09
CA SER A 122 -10.80 5.81 -20.63
C SER A 122 -11.51 6.55 -19.49
N TYR A 123 -10.83 6.73 -18.37
CA TYR A 123 -11.40 7.45 -17.23
C TYR A 123 -10.31 8.19 -16.46
N ASP A 124 -10.48 9.50 -16.25
CA ASP A 124 -9.42 10.31 -15.67
C ASP A 124 -9.87 11.33 -14.61
N ALA A 125 -11.15 11.33 -14.23
CA ALA A 125 -11.80 12.36 -13.40
C ALA A 125 -10.95 12.75 -12.18
N ILE A 126 -10.59 11.80 -11.32
CA ILE A 126 -9.83 12.12 -10.10
C ILE A 126 -8.31 11.93 -10.31
N VAL A 127 -7.93 10.92 -11.08
CA VAL A 127 -6.52 10.52 -11.22
C VAL A 127 -5.67 11.63 -11.84
N THR A 128 -6.22 12.46 -12.73
CA THR A 128 -5.51 13.59 -13.35
C THR A 128 -5.09 14.70 -12.36
N ARG A 129 -5.69 14.75 -11.17
CA ARG A 129 -5.34 15.75 -10.14
C ARG A 129 -4.71 15.13 -8.91
N LEU A 130 -4.95 13.85 -8.69
CA LEU A 130 -4.51 13.15 -7.51
C LEU A 130 -3.75 11.88 -7.93
N VAL A 131 -2.42 12.01 -8.03
CA VAL A 131 -1.52 10.95 -8.53
C VAL A 131 -1.65 9.64 -7.75
N SER A 132 -1.95 9.74 -6.45
CA SER A 132 -2.16 8.58 -5.57
C SER A 132 -3.56 7.96 -5.66
N HIS A 133 -4.48 8.55 -6.43
CA HIS A 133 -5.83 8.02 -6.58
C HIS A 133 -5.85 6.81 -7.49
N ARG A 134 -6.75 5.89 -7.17
CA ARG A 134 -6.89 4.60 -7.86
C ARG A 134 -8.36 4.41 -8.25
N VAL A 135 -8.57 3.84 -9.43
CA VAL A 135 -9.91 3.56 -9.98
C VAL A 135 -9.99 2.07 -10.29
N PHE A 136 -10.82 1.34 -9.54
CA PHE A 136 -11.03 -0.08 -9.74
C PHE A 136 -12.13 -0.31 -10.77
N VAL A 137 -11.85 -1.09 -11.80
CA VAL A 137 -12.84 -1.44 -12.82
C VAL A 137 -13.17 -2.92 -12.68
N SER A 138 -14.45 -3.20 -12.45
CA SER A 138 -14.97 -4.56 -12.40
C SER A 138 -16.10 -4.70 -13.42
N ALA A 139 -16.14 -5.86 -14.08
CA ALA A 139 -17.13 -6.14 -15.09
C ALA A 139 -17.76 -7.51 -14.86
N ARG A 140 -19.03 -7.65 -15.26
CA ARG A 140 -19.72 -8.93 -15.34
C ARG A 140 -20.52 -9.01 -16.64
N PRO A 141 -20.65 -10.19 -17.24
CA PRO A 141 -21.72 -10.40 -18.21
C PRO A 141 -23.09 -10.05 -17.58
N ALA A 142 -24.00 -9.43 -18.33
CA ALA A 142 -25.34 -9.10 -17.83
C ALA A 142 -26.13 -10.34 -17.31
N SER A 143 -25.70 -11.56 -17.68
CA SER A 143 -26.30 -12.83 -17.24
C SER A 143 -25.79 -13.35 -15.88
N THR A 144 -24.74 -12.78 -15.31
CA THR A 144 -24.16 -13.23 -14.04
C THR A 144 -24.42 -12.22 -12.92
N GLN A 145 -24.42 -12.70 -11.67
CA GLN A 145 -24.65 -11.82 -10.51
C GLN A 145 -23.37 -11.20 -9.95
N ALA A 146 -22.24 -11.90 -10.06
CA ALA A 146 -20.99 -11.49 -9.41
C ALA A 146 -20.07 -10.76 -10.39
N TYR A 147 -19.40 -9.72 -9.89
CA TYR A 147 -18.38 -8.98 -10.63
C TYR A 147 -17.07 -9.76 -10.71
N THR A 148 -16.32 -9.51 -11.78
CA THR A 148 -14.93 -9.94 -11.92
C THR A 148 -14.07 -8.70 -12.11
N ALA A 149 -12.93 -8.66 -11.45
CA ALA A 149 -11.99 -7.56 -11.60
C ALA A 149 -11.43 -7.55 -13.04
N VAL A 150 -11.50 -6.39 -13.69
CA VAL A 150 -10.89 -6.17 -15.01
C VAL A 150 -9.47 -5.65 -14.84
N GLY A 151 -9.31 -4.70 -13.92
CA GLY A 151 -8.04 -4.05 -13.66
C GLY A 151 -8.22 -2.72 -12.94
N LEU A 152 -7.18 -1.90 -13.03
CA LEU A 152 -7.08 -0.64 -12.32
C LEU A 152 -6.62 0.46 -13.27
N ILE A 153 -7.24 1.62 -13.12
CA ILE A 153 -6.86 2.87 -13.76
C ILE A 153 -6.18 3.76 -12.70
N ASP A 154 -5.07 4.37 -13.08
CA ASP A 154 -4.27 5.28 -12.26
C ASP A 154 -3.69 6.42 -13.10
N TRP A 155 -2.79 7.21 -12.50
CA TRP A 155 -2.11 8.31 -13.17
C TRP A 155 -1.20 7.86 -14.34
N GLU A 156 -0.63 6.65 -14.29
CA GLU A 156 0.24 6.14 -15.36
C GLU A 156 -0.59 5.59 -16.54
N SER A 157 -1.76 5.01 -16.25
CA SER A 157 -2.63 4.41 -17.25
C SER A 157 -4.09 4.76 -17.00
N GLN A 158 -4.58 5.71 -17.82
CA GLN A 158 -5.98 6.18 -17.80
C GLN A 158 -6.92 5.33 -18.67
N ASP A 159 -6.36 4.32 -19.34
CA ASP A 159 -7.05 3.47 -20.30
C ASP A 159 -7.03 2.01 -19.84
N LEU A 160 -8.18 1.34 -19.89
CA LEU A 160 -8.31 -0.08 -19.57
C LEU A 160 -9.14 -0.81 -20.62
N THR A 161 -8.62 -1.93 -21.13
CA THR A 161 -9.37 -2.79 -22.05
C THR A 161 -10.37 -3.65 -21.29
N VAL A 162 -11.65 -3.50 -21.61
CA VAL A 162 -12.76 -4.28 -21.06
C VAL A 162 -13.21 -5.34 -22.10
N PRO A 163 -13.20 -6.63 -21.76
CA PRO A 163 -13.64 -7.69 -22.67
C PRO A 163 -15.17 -7.72 -22.84
N ALA A 164 -15.65 -7.85 -24.08
CA ALA A 164 -17.09 -8.00 -24.38
C ALA A 164 -17.70 -9.30 -23.83
N ALA A 165 -16.89 -10.37 -23.75
CA ALA A 165 -17.33 -11.63 -23.16
C ALA A 165 -17.49 -11.57 -21.62
N GLY A 166 -17.22 -10.42 -21.01
CA GLY A 166 -17.06 -10.25 -19.57
C GLY A 166 -15.63 -10.60 -19.12
N ALA A 167 -15.28 -10.14 -17.91
CA ALA A 167 -13.95 -10.37 -17.36
C ALA A 167 -13.77 -11.77 -16.79
N THR A 168 -12.55 -12.30 -16.90
CA THR A 168 -12.14 -13.59 -16.32
C THR A 168 -11.33 -13.38 -15.05
N ALA A 169 -11.40 -14.33 -14.11
CA ALA A 169 -10.70 -14.20 -12.83
C ALA A 169 -9.19 -13.96 -13.00
N ASP A 170 -8.59 -14.54 -14.04
CA ASP A 170 -7.16 -14.47 -14.32
C ASP A 170 -6.70 -13.06 -14.76
N GLN A 171 -7.60 -12.25 -15.33
CA GLN A 171 -7.31 -10.87 -15.76
C GLN A 171 -6.96 -9.97 -14.58
N GLY A 172 -7.57 -10.22 -13.42
CA GLY A 172 -7.32 -9.50 -12.18
C GLY A 172 -5.96 -9.79 -11.55
N PHE A 173 -5.33 -10.94 -11.85
CA PHE A 173 -4.12 -11.39 -11.14
C PHE A 173 -2.94 -10.41 -11.25
N LEU A 174 -2.56 -10.01 -12.47
CA LEU A 174 -1.41 -9.14 -12.68
C LEU A 174 -1.65 -7.70 -12.16
N PRO A 175 -2.82 -7.07 -12.42
CA PRO A 175 -3.22 -5.84 -11.74
C PRO A 175 -3.11 -5.95 -10.22
N ALA A 176 -3.58 -7.05 -9.62
CA ALA A 176 -3.47 -7.29 -8.19
C ALA A 176 -2.02 -7.35 -7.71
N VAL A 177 -1.14 -8.05 -8.44
CA VAL A 177 0.31 -8.08 -8.14
C VAL A 177 0.91 -6.67 -8.14
N ARG A 178 0.60 -5.86 -9.15
CA ARG A 178 1.09 -4.47 -9.21
C ARG A 178 0.54 -3.64 -8.05
N LEU A 179 -0.74 -3.79 -7.75
CA LEU A 179 -1.39 -3.10 -6.65
C LEU A 179 -0.76 -3.46 -5.30
N GLY A 180 -0.49 -4.75 -5.05
CA GLY A 180 0.23 -5.20 -3.86
C GLY A 180 1.65 -4.66 -3.77
N ALA A 181 2.35 -4.56 -4.91
CA ALA A 181 3.67 -3.95 -4.95
C ALA A 181 3.62 -2.45 -4.62
N HIS A 182 2.70 -1.71 -5.23
CA HIS A 182 2.51 -0.28 -4.99
C HIS A 182 2.09 0.03 -3.55
N HIS A 183 1.23 -0.80 -2.97
CA HIS A 183 0.78 -0.68 -1.58
C HIS A 183 1.96 -0.59 -0.60
N ILE A 184 3.00 -1.42 -0.79
CA ILE A 184 4.21 -1.36 0.03
C ILE A 184 5.06 -0.12 -0.26
N THR A 185 5.17 0.30 -1.53
CA THR A 185 6.01 1.46 -1.88
C THR A 185 5.40 2.80 -1.52
N GLU A 186 4.08 2.91 -1.47
CA GLU A 186 3.37 4.14 -1.10
C GLU A 186 3.24 4.29 0.43
N GLY A 187 3.20 3.17 1.17
CA GLY A 187 3.09 3.15 2.62
C GLY A 187 4.41 3.41 3.35
N ALA A 188 4.62 4.64 3.84
CA ALA A 188 5.79 4.98 4.65
C ALA A 188 5.91 4.15 5.94
N ASP A 189 4.77 3.82 6.53
CA ASP A 189 4.63 2.93 7.67
C ASP A 189 5.08 1.50 7.35
N HIS A 190 4.74 0.96 6.19
CA HIS A 190 5.14 -0.37 5.73
C HIS A 190 6.65 -0.47 5.49
N LEU A 191 7.23 0.52 4.80
CA LEU A 191 8.68 0.58 4.59
C LEU A 191 9.43 0.75 5.92
N LEU A 192 8.94 1.63 6.80
CA LEU A 192 9.55 1.82 8.12
C LEU A 192 9.47 0.54 8.96
N PHE A 193 8.33 -0.15 8.94
CA PHE A 193 8.15 -1.44 9.62
C PHE A 193 9.17 -2.48 9.14
N VAL A 194 9.30 -2.68 7.82
CA VAL A 194 10.28 -3.61 7.25
C VAL A 194 11.69 -3.21 7.65
N LEU A 195 12.05 -1.92 7.57
CA LEU A 195 13.35 -1.44 8.02
C LEU A 195 13.61 -1.76 9.50
N MET A 196 12.64 -1.54 10.40
CA MET A 196 12.78 -1.86 11.82
C MET A 196 13.04 -3.36 12.06
N LEU A 197 12.41 -4.24 11.27
CA LEU A 197 12.65 -5.69 11.32
C LEU A 197 14.03 -6.09 10.78
N LEU A 198 14.56 -5.34 9.79
CA LEU A 198 15.88 -5.62 9.20
C LEU A 198 17.04 -5.12 10.06
N LEU A 199 16.85 -4.06 10.85
CA LEU A 199 17.88 -3.51 11.73
C LEU A 199 18.55 -4.54 12.66
N PRO A 200 17.85 -5.48 13.32
CA PRO A 200 18.48 -6.53 14.11
C PRO A 200 18.82 -7.79 13.30
N ALA A 201 18.47 -7.89 12.01
CA ALA A 201 18.59 -9.13 11.24
C ALA A 201 20.01 -9.74 11.17
N PRO A 202 21.10 -8.95 11.07
CA PRO A 202 22.49 -9.46 11.15
C PRO A 202 22.92 -9.94 12.55
N LEU A 203 22.02 -9.92 13.54
CA LEU A 203 22.32 -10.13 14.96
C LEU A 203 21.50 -11.28 15.55
N LEU A 204 21.96 -11.79 16.69
CA LEU A 204 21.31 -12.79 17.52
C LEU A 204 21.09 -12.23 18.92
N ALA A 205 19.89 -12.40 19.45
CA ALA A 205 19.59 -12.07 20.83
C ALA A 205 20.26 -13.08 21.78
N ARG A 206 21.31 -12.65 22.49
CA ARG A 206 22.02 -13.45 23.50
C ARG A 206 22.14 -12.65 24.79
N ARG A 207 21.72 -13.27 25.91
CA ARG A 207 21.75 -12.66 27.26
C ARG A 207 21.13 -11.25 27.32
N GLY A 208 20.05 -11.02 26.55
CA GLY A 208 19.36 -9.72 26.51
C GLY A 208 20.11 -8.64 25.73
N ARG A 209 21.13 -9.00 24.94
CA ARG A 209 21.90 -8.11 24.09
C ARG A 209 21.95 -8.65 22.66
N TRP A 210 22.14 -7.73 21.72
CA TRP A 210 22.36 -8.08 20.33
C TRP A 210 23.82 -8.42 20.09
N GLU A 211 24.10 -9.65 19.68
CA GLU A 211 25.44 -10.13 19.30
C GLU A 211 25.48 -10.47 17.81
N ARG A 212 26.59 -10.18 17.14
CA ARG A 212 26.77 -10.47 15.71
C ARG A 212 26.71 -11.98 15.43
N THR A 213 26.04 -12.38 14.35
CA THR A 213 26.21 -13.74 13.79
C THR A 213 27.22 -13.74 12.65
N GLU A 214 28.13 -14.72 12.64
CA GLU A 214 29.04 -14.94 11.51
C GLU A 214 28.39 -15.77 10.39
N ASN A 215 27.24 -16.40 10.66
CA ASN A 215 26.54 -17.23 9.69
C ASN A 215 25.56 -16.38 8.87
N LEU A 216 26.03 -15.89 7.72
CA LEU A 216 25.25 -15.09 6.78
C LEU A 216 24.02 -15.85 6.29
N ARG A 217 24.16 -17.13 5.92
CA ARG A 217 23.06 -17.97 5.44
C ARG A 217 21.92 -18.05 6.46
N ARG A 218 22.25 -18.24 7.74
CA ARG A 218 21.26 -18.30 8.82
C ARG A 218 20.54 -16.95 9.02
N SER A 219 21.26 -15.84 8.92
CA SER A 219 20.68 -14.49 9.03
C SER A 219 19.72 -14.20 7.88
N SER A 220 20.12 -14.46 6.63
CA SER A 220 19.26 -14.28 5.46
C SER A 220 18.01 -15.17 5.52
N TRP A 221 18.16 -16.45 5.89
CA TRP A 221 17.02 -17.36 5.98
C TRP A 221 16.02 -16.96 7.07
N ARG A 222 16.50 -16.40 8.19
CA ARG A 222 15.63 -15.84 9.22
C ARG A 222 14.79 -14.68 8.68
N VAL A 223 15.40 -13.78 7.91
CA VAL A 223 14.67 -12.64 7.33
C VAL A 223 13.57 -13.12 6.40
N VAL A 224 13.88 -14.08 5.52
CA VAL A 224 12.87 -14.69 4.64
C VAL A 224 11.72 -15.27 5.46
N HIS A 225 12.00 -16.06 6.50
CA HIS A 225 10.94 -16.58 7.38
C HIS A 225 10.12 -15.48 8.06
N VAL A 226 10.74 -14.38 8.51
CA VAL A 226 10.05 -13.26 9.16
C VAL A 226 9.12 -12.55 8.16
N VAL A 227 9.62 -12.25 6.95
CA VAL A 227 8.85 -11.58 5.90
C VAL A 227 7.72 -12.47 5.40
N THR A 228 7.99 -13.74 5.12
CA THR A 228 6.95 -14.69 4.71
C THR A 228 5.93 -14.92 5.82
N ALA A 229 6.32 -15.01 7.10
CA ALA A 229 5.37 -15.15 8.18
C ALA A 229 4.46 -13.92 8.35
N PHE A 230 5.01 -12.72 8.16
CA PHE A 230 4.22 -11.49 8.08
C PHE A 230 3.23 -11.55 6.91
N ALA A 231 3.69 -11.91 5.70
CA ALA A 231 2.84 -12.01 4.52
C ALA A 231 1.72 -13.05 4.70
N VAL A 232 2.00 -14.20 5.33
CA VAL A 232 1.00 -15.22 5.66
C VAL A 232 -0.03 -14.68 6.66
N GLY A 233 0.41 -14.06 7.75
CA GLY A 233 -0.50 -13.44 8.72
C GLY A 233 -1.40 -12.39 8.06
N HIS A 234 -0.80 -11.52 7.24
CA HIS A 234 -1.49 -10.52 6.45
C HIS A 234 -2.54 -11.13 5.52
N SER A 235 -2.17 -12.17 4.78
CA SER A 235 -3.06 -12.87 3.86
C SER A 235 -4.29 -13.44 4.57
N ILE A 236 -4.10 -13.99 5.78
CA ILE A 236 -5.19 -14.59 6.56
C ILE A 236 -6.23 -13.55 6.93
N THR A 237 -5.83 -12.42 7.53
CA THR A 237 -6.79 -11.39 7.94
C THR A 237 -7.38 -10.63 6.78
N LEU A 238 -6.61 -10.39 5.71
CA LEU A 238 -7.13 -9.82 4.48
C LEU A 238 -8.24 -10.70 3.89
N ALA A 239 -8.02 -12.01 3.80
CA ALA A 239 -9.03 -12.95 3.30
C ALA A 239 -10.27 -13.00 4.21
N LEU A 240 -10.07 -13.07 5.53
CA LEU A 240 -11.19 -13.09 6.48
C LEU A 240 -12.04 -11.82 6.40
N ALA A 241 -11.40 -10.67 6.30
CA ALA A 241 -12.09 -9.39 6.21
C ALA A 241 -12.75 -9.17 4.84
N ALA A 242 -12.11 -9.58 3.74
CA ALA A 242 -12.71 -9.50 2.40
C ALA A 242 -13.92 -10.43 2.22
N LEU A 243 -13.97 -11.54 2.99
CA LEU A 243 -15.13 -12.43 3.08
C LEU A 243 -16.21 -11.93 4.06
N GLY A 244 -15.98 -10.81 4.73
CA GLY A 244 -16.91 -10.22 5.70
C GLY A 244 -16.93 -10.89 7.07
N TYR A 245 -15.95 -11.74 7.41
CA TYR A 245 -15.89 -12.38 8.73
C TYR A 245 -15.32 -11.47 9.82
N VAL A 246 -14.49 -10.49 9.45
CA VAL A 246 -13.82 -9.59 10.40
C VAL A 246 -13.95 -8.15 9.90
N HIS A 247 -14.39 -7.26 10.79
CA HIS A 247 -14.45 -5.82 10.52
C HIS A 247 -13.85 -5.09 11.71
N ALA A 248 -13.02 -4.08 11.45
CA ALA A 248 -12.55 -3.15 12.47
C ALA A 248 -12.54 -1.72 11.95
N PRO A 249 -12.75 -0.71 12.81
CA PRO A 249 -12.63 0.68 12.41
C PRO A 249 -11.21 0.97 11.92
N THR A 250 -11.07 1.66 10.79
CA THR A 250 -9.77 2.00 10.16
C THR A 250 -8.80 2.63 11.16
N ARG A 251 -9.30 3.55 12.00
CA ARG A 251 -8.49 4.21 13.05
C ARG A 251 -7.84 3.23 14.03
N VAL A 252 -8.54 2.14 14.38
CA VAL A 252 -8.01 1.10 15.27
C VAL A 252 -6.91 0.33 14.56
N VAL A 253 -7.14 -0.07 13.30
CA VAL A 253 -6.15 -0.77 12.48
C VAL A 253 -4.87 0.06 12.33
N GLU A 254 -5.00 1.33 11.94
CA GLU A 254 -3.87 2.26 11.80
C GLU A 254 -3.09 2.44 13.12
N SER A 255 -3.80 2.52 14.25
CA SER A 255 -3.17 2.60 15.57
C SER A 255 -2.37 1.33 15.89
N MET A 256 -2.90 0.16 15.54
CA MET A 256 -2.22 -1.12 15.72
C MET A 256 -0.98 -1.25 14.81
N ILE A 257 -1.05 -0.73 13.58
CA ILE A 257 0.10 -0.63 12.68
C ILE A 257 1.19 0.24 13.32
N ALA A 258 0.84 1.44 13.82
CA ALA A 258 1.81 2.30 14.51
C ALA A 258 2.43 1.62 15.75
N VAL A 259 1.63 0.90 16.55
CA VAL A 259 2.14 0.10 17.68
C VAL A 259 3.08 -1.01 17.22
N SER A 260 2.82 -1.67 16.10
CA SER A 260 3.71 -2.71 15.58
C SER A 260 5.10 -2.17 15.21
N ILE A 261 5.18 -0.98 14.62
CA ILE A 261 6.44 -0.28 14.32
C ILE A 261 7.15 0.11 15.60
N LEU A 262 6.41 0.64 16.59
CA LEU A 262 6.94 0.99 17.89
C LEU A 262 7.62 -0.23 18.55
N VAL A 263 6.93 -1.37 18.57
CA VAL A 263 7.48 -2.62 19.14
C VAL A 263 8.68 -3.12 18.34
N ALA A 264 8.62 -3.08 17.00
CA ALA A 264 9.74 -3.47 16.14
C ALA A 264 10.98 -2.60 16.37
N GLY A 265 10.81 -1.28 16.48
CA GLY A 265 11.89 -0.33 16.79
C GLY A 265 12.48 -0.55 18.18
N LEU A 266 11.63 -0.72 19.21
CA LEU A 266 12.09 -1.04 20.56
C LEU A 266 12.86 -2.37 20.59
N HIS A 267 12.38 -3.38 19.85
CA HIS A 267 13.06 -4.66 19.69
C HIS A 267 14.42 -4.51 19.00
N ALA A 268 14.51 -3.67 17.96
CA ALA A 268 15.76 -3.35 17.30
C ALA A 268 16.77 -2.64 18.23
N ILE A 269 16.32 -1.81 19.16
CA ILE A 269 17.18 -1.20 20.19
C ILE A 269 17.70 -2.28 21.15
N LYS A 270 16.77 -3.04 21.75
CA LYS A 270 17.04 -4.06 22.75
C LYS A 270 16.16 -5.28 22.50
N PRO A 271 16.73 -6.51 22.48
CA PRO A 271 15.94 -7.69 22.16
C PRO A 271 14.86 -7.94 23.24
N ILE A 272 13.59 -7.79 22.85
CA ILE A 272 12.43 -8.01 23.71
C ILE A 272 12.04 -9.50 23.73
N VAL A 273 12.17 -10.17 22.58
CA VAL A 273 11.77 -11.57 22.40
C VAL A 273 12.96 -12.38 21.91
N ARG A 274 13.10 -13.62 22.38
CA ARG A 274 14.21 -14.50 22.03
C ARG A 274 13.70 -15.60 21.11
N GLY A 275 14.01 -15.51 19.82
CA GLY A 275 13.64 -16.53 18.84
C GLY A 275 12.16 -16.59 18.47
N GLY A 276 11.38 -15.58 18.85
CA GLY A 276 9.95 -15.45 18.52
C GLY A 276 9.65 -14.48 17.38
N ASP A 277 10.69 -13.95 16.71
CA ASP A 277 10.58 -12.88 15.71
C ASP A 277 9.60 -13.24 14.58
N THR A 278 9.60 -14.51 14.14
CA THR A 278 8.67 -15.04 13.13
C THR A 278 7.21 -15.01 13.60
N TRP A 279 6.95 -15.34 14.86
CA TRP A 279 5.59 -15.32 15.42
C TRP A 279 5.08 -13.89 15.65
N ILE A 280 5.97 -12.99 16.09
CA ILE A 280 5.66 -11.57 16.20
C ILE A 280 5.33 -11.00 14.83
N ALA A 281 6.14 -11.32 13.82
CA ALA A 281 5.91 -10.88 12.45
C ALA A 281 4.59 -11.41 11.90
N ALA A 282 4.24 -12.68 12.13
CA ALA A 282 2.91 -13.21 11.80
C ALA A 282 1.79 -12.44 12.52
N GLY A 283 1.96 -12.16 13.82
CA GLY A 283 1.02 -11.36 14.61
C GLY A 283 0.82 -9.95 14.05
N PHE A 284 1.90 -9.27 13.67
CA PHE A 284 1.83 -7.97 13.00
C PHE A 284 1.20 -8.06 11.62
N GLY A 285 1.51 -9.12 10.85
CA GLY A 285 0.86 -9.40 9.58
C GLY A 285 -0.65 -9.46 9.73
N LEU A 286 -1.17 -10.22 10.71
CA LEU A 286 -2.60 -10.28 11.00
C LEU A 286 -3.20 -8.89 11.22
N MET A 287 -2.52 -8.01 11.95
CA MET A 287 -3.02 -6.65 12.21
C MET A 287 -3.04 -5.78 10.95
N HIS A 288 -2.03 -5.90 10.09
CA HIS A 288 -1.87 -5.09 8.88
C HIS A 288 -2.90 -5.47 7.79
N GLY A 289 -3.21 -6.76 7.63
CA GLY A 289 -4.12 -7.25 6.60
C GLY A 289 -5.56 -6.73 6.69
N LEU A 290 -5.95 -6.13 7.82
CA LEU A 290 -7.29 -5.60 8.03
C LEU A 290 -7.52 -4.24 7.35
N ALA A 291 -6.46 -3.53 6.95
CA ALA A 291 -6.56 -2.18 6.39
C ALA A 291 -7.07 -2.16 4.94
N PHE A 292 -6.76 -3.19 4.15
CA PHE A 292 -7.02 -3.23 2.70
C PHE A 292 -8.29 -4.02 2.30
N ALA A 293 -8.86 -4.77 3.24
CA ALA A 293 -9.96 -5.68 2.97
C ALA A 293 -11.29 -5.00 2.61
N THR A 294 -11.52 -3.79 3.11
CA THR A 294 -12.74 -3.01 2.85
C THR A 294 -12.86 -2.66 1.36
N LEU A 295 -11.75 -2.27 0.72
CA LEU A 295 -11.69 -1.99 -0.71
C LEU A 295 -12.13 -3.19 -1.56
N LEU A 296 -11.64 -4.38 -1.24
CA LEU A 296 -11.96 -5.60 -2.00
C LEU A 296 -13.42 -6.06 -1.80
N GLY A 297 -13.98 -5.83 -0.61
CA GLY A 297 -15.38 -6.13 -0.31
C GLY A 297 -16.38 -5.29 -1.13
N GLN A 298 -16.03 -4.04 -1.44
CA GLN A 298 -16.89 -3.10 -2.20
C GLN A 298 -17.06 -3.47 -3.67
N LEU A 299 -16.08 -4.18 -4.24
CA LEU A 299 -16.08 -4.53 -5.66
C LEU A 299 -17.10 -5.63 -6.02
N GLY A 300 -17.77 -6.22 -5.04
CA GLY A 300 -18.81 -7.24 -5.27
C GLY A 300 -18.28 -8.46 -6.02
N LEU A 301 -17.00 -8.77 -5.85
CA LEU A 301 -16.31 -9.80 -6.62
C LEU A 301 -16.86 -11.19 -6.34
N GLY A 302 -16.97 -12.00 -7.39
CA GLY A 302 -17.23 -13.43 -7.24
C GLY A 302 -16.09 -14.12 -6.48
N ARG A 303 -16.39 -15.19 -5.73
CA ARG A 303 -15.41 -15.91 -4.90
C ARG A 303 -14.13 -16.29 -5.65
N GLY A 304 -14.24 -16.72 -6.92
CA GLY A 304 -13.08 -17.05 -7.75
C GLY A 304 -12.21 -15.83 -8.03
N SER A 305 -12.80 -14.73 -8.50
CA SER A 305 -12.09 -13.47 -8.73
C SER A 305 -11.46 -12.93 -7.45
N LEU A 306 -12.18 -13.01 -6.32
CA LEU A 306 -11.68 -12.57 -5.02
C LEU A 306 -10.42 -13.35 -4.61
N VAL A 307 -10.42 -14.68 -4.76
CA VAL A 307 -9.23 -15.49 -4.45
C VAL A 307 -8.06 -15.11 -5.36
N THR A 308 -8.29 -14.92 -6.66
CA THR A 308 -7.23 -14.53 -7.60
C THR A 308 -6.65 -13.15 -7.26
N GLU A 309 -7.50 -12.18 -6.94
CA GLU A 309 -7.10 -10.84 -6.49
C GLU A 309 -6.28 -10.91 -5.20
N LEU A 310 -6.74 -11.66 -4.20
CA LEU A 310 -6.03 -11.83 -2.93
C LEU A 310 -4.66 -12.50 -3.13
N LEU A 311 -4.56 -13.51 -3.99
CA LEU A 311 -3.30 -14.18 -4.29
C LEU A 311 -2.32 -13.25 -5.01
N GLY A 312 -2.79 -12.54 -6.03
CA GLY A 312 -1.96 -11.59 -6.77
C GLY A 312 -1.46 -10.46 -5.87
N PHE A 313 -2.36 -9.85 -5.09
CA PHE A 313 -2.03 -8.79 -4.14
C PHE A 313 -0.96 -9.21 -3.13
N ASN A 314 -1.13 -10.36 -2.47
CA ASN A 314 -0.14 -10.84 -1.50
C ASN A 314 1.19 -11.21 -2.16
N LEU A 315 1.19 -11.75 -3.39
CA LEU A 315 2.41 -11.99 -4.15
C LEU A 315 3.15 -10.67 -4.45
N GLY A 316 2.42 -9.62 -4.83
CA GLY A 316 2.97 -8.28 -5.01
C GLY A 316 3.66 -7.74 -3.76
N ILE A 317 3.01 -7.88 -2.60
CA ILE A 317 3.58 -7.50 -1.30
C ILE A 317 4.88 -8.26 -1.04
N GLU A 318 4.85 -9.59 -1.14
CA GLU A 318 6.01 -10.44 -0.81
C GLU A 318 7.19 -10.14 -1.74
N LEU A 319 6.96 -9.96 -3.05
CA LEU A 319 8.00 -9.61 -4.01
C LEU A 319 8.65 -8.27 -3.69
N THR A 320 7.87 -7.24 -3.37
CA THR A 320 8.42 -5.92 -3.01
C THR A 320 9.17 -5.97 -1.68
N GLN A 321 8.67 -6.70 -0.68
CA GLN A 321 9.39 -6.88 0.59
C GLN A 321 10.72 -7.60 0.39
N LEU A 322 10.76 -8.66 -0.41
CA LEU A 322 12.00 -9.38 -0.74
C LEU A 322 12.98 -8.50 -1.54
N LEU A 323 12.49 -7.61 -2.40
CA LEU A 323 13.32 -6.63 -3.10
C LEU A 323 13.95 -5.64 -2.10
N VAL A 324 13.17 -5.07 -1.18
CA VAL A 324 13.69 -4.18 -0.12
C VAL A 324 14.74 -4.90 0.73
N VAL A 325 14.48 -6.15 1.14
CA VAL A 325 15.44 -6.99 1.84
C VAL A 325 16.74 -7.14 1.05
N THR A 326 16.64 -7.45 -0.24
CA THR A 326 17.80 -7.66 -1.11
C THR A 326 18.65 -6.39 -1.26
N LEU A 327 18.02 -5.22 -1.30
CA LEU A 327 18.69 -3.93 -1.43
C LEU A 327 19.32 -3.44 -0.11
N VAL A 328 18.65 -3.66 1.02
CA VAL A 328 19.06 -3.11 2.32
C VAL A 328 20.01 -4.03 3.10
N MET A 329 19.78 -5.35 3.05
CA MET A 329 20.54 -6.31 3.87
C MET A 329 22.05 -6.30 3.63
N PRO A 330 22.58 -6.22 2.39
CA PRO A 330 24.03 -6.19 2.17
C PRO A 330 24.72 -5.07 2.97
N SER A 331 24.14 -3.87 2.98
CA SER A 331 24.66 -2.72 3.71
C SER A 331 24.63 -2.94 5.22
N LEU A 332 23.54 -3.50 5.76
CA LEU A 332 23.45 -3.86 7.18
C LEU A 332 24.45 -4.96 7.57
N MET A 333 24.69 -5.92 6.68
CA MET A 333 25.67 -6.99 6.90
C MET A 333 27.10 -6.47 6.92
N VAL A 334 27.42 -5.45 6.12
CA VAL A 334 28.72 -4.75 6.17
C VAL A 334 28.82 -3.89 7.43
N LEU A 335 27.81 -3.07 7.72
CA LEU A 335 27.78 -2.23 8.92
C LEU A 335 27.94 -3.08 10.19
N SER A 336 27.28 -4.23 10.28
CA SER A 336 27.40 -5.13 11.43
C SER A 336 28.81 -5.67 11.69
N ARG A 337 29.77 -5.45 10.78
CA ARG A 337 31.21 -5.73 10.98
C ARG A 337 31.95 -4.57 11.63
N THR A 338 31.26 -3.51 11.99
CA THR A 338 31.84 -2.26 12.49
C THR A 338 31.36 -1.95 13.90
N SER A 339 32.20 -1.27 14.69
CA SER A 339 31.87 -0.82 16.05
C SER A 339 30.83 0.30 16.07
N VAL A 340 30.57 0.94 14.92
CA VAL A 340 29.58 2.02 14.76
C VAL A 340 28.15 1.46 14.71
N TYR A 341 27.97 0.22 14.27
CA TYR A 341 26.64 -0.34 14.01
C TYR A 341 25.68 -0.36 15.21
N PRO A 342 26.10 -0.69 16.46
CA PRO A 342 25.21 -0.60 17.61
C PRO A 342 24.62 0.80 17.81
N ALA A 343 25.43 1.85 17.61
CA ALA A 343 24.98 3.24 17.70
C ALA A 343 24.07 3.60 16.53
N ALA A 344 24.49 3.30 15.29
CA ALA A 344 23.68 3.55 14.09
C ALA A 344 22.31 2.86 14.15
N ARG A 345 22.28 1.58 14.56
CA ARG A 345 21.05 0.81 14.78
C ARG A 345 20.14 1.47 15.82
N THR A 346 20.70 1.89 16.95
CA THR A 346 19.93 2.51 18.04
C THR A 346 19.37 3.87 17.62
N VAL A 347 20.14 4.66 16.89
CA VAL A 347 19.68 5.95 16.33
C VAL A 347 18.56 5.72 15.32
N GLN A 348 18.75 4.83 14.34
CA GLN A 348 17.74 4.54 13.32
C GLN A 348 16.46 3.96 13.94
N ALA A 349 16.59 3.02 14.87
CA ALA A 349 15.46 2.46 15.59
C ALA A 349 14.75 3.49 16.48
N GLY A 350 15.51 4.39 17.12
CA GLY A 350 14.97 5.51 17.89
C GLY A 350 14.17 6.48 17.05
N SER A 351 14.65 6.80 15.84
CA SER A 351 13.88 7.61 14.88
C SER A 351 12.59 6.91 14.46
N GLY A 352 12.64 5.60 14.19
CA GLY A 352 11.44 4.82 13.87
C GLY A 352 10.41 4.79 15.00
N VAL A 353 10.87 4.63 16.25
CA VAL A 353 10.05 4.72 17.47
C VAL A 353 9.39 6.09 17.59
N LEU A 354 10.14 7.17 17.33
CA LEU A 354 9.62 8.53 17.40
C LEU A 354 8.53 8.79 16.34
N LEU A 355 8.77 8.38 15.09
CA LEU A 355 7.80 8.49 14.01
C LEU A 355 6.53 7.68 14.30
N ALA A 356 6.69 6.44 14.76
CA ALA A 356 5.57 5.58 15.14
C ALA A 356 4.76 6.16 16.30
N ALA A 357 5.41 6.75 17.31
CA ALA A 357 4.73 7.42 18.41
C ALA A 357 3.96 8.66 17.94
N ALA A 358 4.51 9.43 17.00
CA ALA A 358 3.82 10.57 16.41
C ALA A 358 2.58 10.15 15.62
N TRP A 359 2.68 9.10 14.78
CA TRP A 359 1.51 8.53 14.09
C TRP A 359 0.48 8.00 15.07
N LEU A 360 0.89 7.28 16.12
CA LEU A 360 -0.05 6.79 17.13
C LEU A 360 -0.78 7.93 17.85
N ALA A 361 -0.06 9.00 18.19
CA ALA A 361 -0.65 10.18 18.83
C ALA A 361 -1.63 10.92 17.90
N GLU A 362 -1.33 10.98 16.60
CA GLU A 362 -2.24 11.49 15.58
C GLU A 362 -3.52 10.66 15.48
N ARG A 363 -3.41 9.32 15.38
CA ARG A 363 -4.56 8.41 15.28
C ARG A 363 -5.40 8.35 16.55
N THR A 364 -4.80 8.58 17.72
CA THR A 364 -5.52 8.67 19.00
C THR A 364 -6.06 10.07 19.31
N THR A 365 -6.01 11.00 18.34
CA THR A 365 -6.45 12.41 18.47
C THR A 365 -5.70 13.24 19.50
N LEU A 366 -4.59 12.72 20.03
CA LEU A 366 -3.69 13.45 20.93
C LEU A 366 -2.95 14.56 20.19
N LEU A 367 -2.65 14.36 18.90
CA LEU A 367 -2.13 15.38 18.00
C LEU A 367 -3.16 15.71 16.92
N ARG A 368 -3.39 17.01 16.69
CA ARG A 368 -4.23 17.48 15.56
C ARG A 368 -3.49 17.47 14.22
N THR A 369 -2.17 17.67 14.27
CA THR A 369 -1.28 17.63 13.11
C THR A 369 0.02 16.96 13.51
N ASN A 370 0.58 16.17 12.60
CA ASN A 370 1.86 15.49 12.81
C ASN A 370 3.01 16.32 12.20
N PRO A 371 3.82 16.99 13.02
CA PRO A 371 4.91 17.84 12.51
C PRO A 371 6.04 17.03 11.85
N LEU A 372 6.09 15.72 12.08
CA LEU A 372 7.12 14.85 11.53
C LEU A 372 6.72 14.24 10.19
N ALA A 373 5.47 14.36 9.76
CA ALA A 373 4.96 13.68 8.57
C ALA A 373 5.70 14.02 7.24
N PRO A 374 6.21 15.25 7.01
CA PRO A 374 6.96 15.54 5.78
C PRO A 374 8.24 14.71 5.61
N LEU A 375 8.83 14.24 6.73
CA LEU A 375 10.07 13.48 6.71
C LEU A 375 9.93 12.07 6.11
N PRO A 376 9.05 11.18 6.63
CA PRO A 376 8.82 9.88 6.01
C PRO A 376 8.34 10.01 4.57
N ASP A 377 7.48 11.00 4.24
CA ASP A 377 7.00 11.22 2.87
C ASP A 377 8.17 11.51 1.90
N ALA A 378 9.12 12.36 2.30
CA ALA A 378 10.32 12.65 1.50
C ALA A 378 11.24 11.43 1.34
N LEU A 379 11.32 10.55 2.33
CA LEU A 379 12.10 9.31 2.25
C LEU A 379 11.46 8.30 1.30
N VAL A 380 10.14 8.17 1.36
CA VAL A 380 9.35 7.30 0.47
C VAL A 380 9.41 7.79 -0.98
N ALA A 381 9.43 9.10 -1.20
CA ALA A 381 9.59 9.68 -2.54
C ALA A 381 10.95 9.37 -3.18
N HIS A 382 11.97 9.00 -2.40
CA HIS A 382 13.34 8.79 -2.86
C HIS A 382 13.98 7.49 -2.33
N PRO A 383 13.38 6.31 -2.60
CA PRO A 383 13.80 5.05 -1.97
C PRO A 383 15.23 4.66 -2.36
N LEU A 384 15.64 4.92 -3.61
CA LEU A 384 17.00 4.65 -4.08
C LEU A 384 18.05 5.52 -3.40
N VAL A 385 17.71 6.77 -3.04
CA VAL A 385 18.61 7.65 -2.29
C VAL A 385 18.83 7.11 -0.88
N VAL A 386 17.78 6.58 -0.24
CA VAL A 386 17.89 5.94 1.08
C VAL A 386 18.80 4.71 1.02
N VAL A 387 18.58 3.82 0.05
CA VAL A 387 19.41 2.63 -0.16
C VAL A 387 20.86 3.00 -0.45
N ALA A 388 21.09 3.95 -1.36
CA ALA A 388 22.43 4.41 -1.73
C ALA A 388 23.16 5.07 -0.55
N SER A 389 22.46 5.88 0.25
CA SER A 389 23.00 6.51 1.45
C SER A 389 23.42 5.47 2.50
N LEU A 390 22.62 4.42 2.69
CA LEU A 390 22.95 3.31 3.58
C LEU A 390 24.17 2.52 3.08
N ALA A 391 24.24 2.24 1.76
CA ALA A 391 25.39 1.56 1.15
C ALA A 391 26.67 2.39 1.25
N LEU A 392 26.58 3.71 1.04
CA LEU A 392 27.70 4.62 1.21
C LEU A 392 28.16 4.66 2.67
N ALA A 393 27.24 4.80 3.63
CA ALA A 393 27.56 4.76 5.05
C ALA A 393 28.24 3.44 5.46
N ALA A 394 27.75 2.31 4.94
CA ALA A 394 28.35 1.00 5.16
C ALA A 394 29.78 0.91 4.61
N THR A 395 29.99 1.43 3.40
CA THR A 395 31.30 1.44 2.74
C THR A 395 32.29 2.33 3.48
N ILE A 396 31.90 3.55 3.85
CA ILE A 396 32.72 4.47 4.64
C ILE A 396 33.08 3.83 5.99
N ALA A 397 32.08 3.29 6.70
CA ALA A 397 32.32 2.70 8.01
C ALA A 397 33.28 1.50 7.94
N TRP A 398 33.20 0.71 6.88
CA TRP A 398 34.10 -0.41 6.65
C TRP A 398 35.49 0.03 6.17
N ALA A 399 35.61 1.13 5.44
CA ALA A 399 36.89 1.66 4.96
C ALA A 399 37.81 2.09 6.11
N VAL A 400 37.25 2.53 7.25
CA VAL A 400 38.01 2.96 8.43
C VAL A 400 38.51 1.74 9.24
N PRO A 401 39.81 1.42 9.27
CA PRO A 401 40.31 0.20 9.91
C PRO A 401 40.01 0.13 11.40
N GLY A 402 40.09 1.27 12.11
CA GLY A 402 39.81 1.35 13.56
C GLY A 402 38.36 1.10 13.96
N TRP A 403 37.43 1.09 12.99
CA TRP A 403 36.03 0.75 13.24
C TRP A 403 35.71 -0.71 12.96
N ARG A 404 36.61 -1.46 12.33
CA ARG A 404 36.37 -2.89 12.04
C ARG A 404 36.42 -3.69 13.33
N VAL A 405 35.39 -4.51 13.56
CA VAL A 405 35.38 -5.48 14.66
C VAL A 405 36.11 -6.73 14.18
N ASN A 406 37.31 -6.97 14.71
CA ASN A 406 38.05 -8.21 14.45
C ASN A 406 37.28 -9.42 15.01
N ARG A 407 37.41 -10.58 14.34
CA ARG A 407 36.85 -11.86 14.79
C ARG A 407 37.08 -12.01 16.29
N MET A 408 36.04 -12.37 17.03
CA MET A 408 36.25 -12.90 18.38
C MET A 408 37.20 -14.09 18.23
N ALA A 409 38.37 -14.02 18.88
CA ALA A 409 39.19 -15.22 19.06
C ALA A 409 38.27 -16.31 19.65
N PRO A 410 38.36 -17.56 19.20
CA PRO A 410 37.57 -18.63 19.79
C PRO A 410 37.86 -18.62 21.29
N ALA A 411 36.81 -18.51 22.10
CA ALA A 411 36.92 -18.58 23.55
C ALA A 411 37.79 -19.78 23.91
N ASP A 412 38.85 -19.53 24.68
CA ASP A 412 39.75 -20.56 25.19
C ASP A 412 38.92 -21.77 25.62
N ARG A 413 39.12 -22.89 24.93
CA ARG A 413 38.64 -24.17 25.44
C ARG A 413 39.42 -24.38 26.75
N PRO A 414 38.76 -24.56 27.90
CA PRO A 414 39.48 -25.03 29.07
C PRO A 414 40.08 -26.38 28.68
N THR A 415 41.40 -26.47 28.67
CA THR A 415 42.11 -27.75 28.69
C THR A 415 41.60 -28.49 29.92
N ALA A 416 40.83 -29.56 29.68
CA ALA A 416 40.45 -30.49 30.72
C ALA A 416 41.73 -31.12 31.33
N PRO A 417 41.71 -31.44 32.63
CA PRO A 417 42.91 -31.66 33.44
C PRO A 417 43.77 -32.86 33.04
#